data_AF-A0A364VE48-F1
#
_entry.id   AF-A0A364VE48-F1
#
_cell.length_a   1.000
_cell.length_b   1.000
_cell.length_c   1.000
_cell.angle_alpha   90.00
_cell.angle_beta   90.00
_cell.angle_gamma   90.00
#
_symmetry.space_group_name_H-M   'P 1'
#
loop_
_entity.id
_entity.type
_entity.pdbx_description
1 polymer ?
#
loop_
_entity_poly.entity_id
_entity_poly.type
_entity_poly.pdbx_seq_one_letter_code
_entity_poly.pdbx_strand_id
1 'polypeptide(L)'
;MAGGCWPGKLIADLPQIKQHSPEVEADLLRFYGVDYRDRWRGRLSIRRLLVLVRGLPDDSAYKSAVGGVFPISPETMVLMDLFHAVSGQRHWYRTAKADTDKRQRLAREREASRARVAKMRREAREHNARVLARRAAEANN
;
A
#
# COMPACT_ATOMS: atom_id res chain seq x y z
N MET A 1 -10.21 14.28 27.06
CA MET A 1 -11.29 14.27 26.04
C MET A 1 -10.67 14.12 24.67
N ALA A 2 -10.77 12.91 24.07
CA ALA A 2 -10.74 12.60 22.62
C ALA A 2 -10.39 11.11 22.44
N GLY A 3 -11.34 10.23 22.75
CA GLY A 3 -11.25 8.82 22.39
C GLY A 3 -11.43 8.72 20.87
N GLY A 4 -10.34 8.48 20.14
CA GLY A 4 -10.39 8.21 18.71
C GLY A 4 -11.28 7.01 18.45
N CYS A 5 -12.44 7.25 17.86
CA CYS A 5 -13.28 6.22 17.27
C CYS A 5 -12.49 5.60 16.12
N TRP A 6 -11.77 4.50 16.40
CA TRP A 6 -11.13 3.74 15.34
C TRP A 6 -12.23 3.24 14.42
N PRO A 7 -12.25 3.63 13.12
CA PRO A 7 -13.24 3.12 12.20
C PRO A 7 -13.11 1.60 12.23
N GLY A 8 -14.21 0.91 12.55
CA GLY A 8 -14.20 -0.54 12.73
C GLY A 8 -13.50 -1.20 11.55
N LYS A 9 -12.64 -2.20 11.81
CA LYS A 9 -11.68 -2.78 10.84
C LYS A 9 -12.23 -2.93 9.42
N LEU A 10 -13.52 -3.25 9.27
CA LEU A 10 -14.24 -3.38 7.99
C LEU A 10 -14.23 -2.10 7.14
N ILE A 11 -14.43 -0.92 7.73
CA ILE A 11 -14.53 0.35 6.99
C ILE A 11 -13.17 0.75 6.37
N ALA A 12 -12.07 0.27 6.96
CA ALA A 12 -10.71 0.58 6.50
C ALA A 12 -10.41 0.11 5.07
N ASP A 13 -11.18 -0.84 4.53
CA ASP A 13 -10.96 -1.40 3.19
C ASP A 13 -11.67 -0.60 2.07
N LEU A 14 -12.55 0.35 2.43
CA LEU A 14 -13.34 1.12 1.46
C LEU A 14 -12.49 1.93 0.45
N PRO A 15 -11.41 2.63 0.86
CA PRO A 15 -10.56 3.34 -0.08
C PRO A 15 -9.98 2.42 -1.17
N GLN A 16 -9.53 1.22 -0.78
CA GLN A 16 -8.92 0.22 -1.66
C GLN A 16 -9.98 -0.38 -2.59
N ILE A 17 -11.17 -0.68 -2.08
CA ILE A 17 -12.31 -1.13 -2.91
C ILE A 17 -12.66 -0.07 -3.97
N LYS A 18 -12.65 1.21 -3.60
CA LYS A 18 -12.91 2.29 -4.56
C LYS A 18 -11.83 2.33 -5.65
N GLN A 19 -10.55 2.20 -5.26
CA GLN A 19 -9.42 2.23 -6.19
C GLN A 19 -9.39 1.04 -7.15
N HIS A 20 -9.80 -0.14 -6.68
CA HIS A 20 -9.81 -1.41 -7.43
C HIS A 20 -11.23 -1.89 -7.75
N SER A 21 -12.12 -0.96 -8.11
CA SER A 21 -13.53 -1.29 -8.39
C SER A 21 -13.70 -2.31 -9.53
N PRO A 22 -12.94 -2.27 -10.64
CA PRO A 22 -13.06 -3.27 -11.71
C PRO A 22 -12.72 -4.70 -11.26
N GLU A 23 -11.67 -4.85 -10.45
CA GLU A 23 -11.25 -6.15 -9.93
C GLU A 23 -12.28 -6.69 -8.93
N VAL A 24 -12.82 -5.82 -8.08
CA VAL A 24 -13.92 -6.18 -7.17
C VAL A 24 -15.15 -6.63 -7.95
N GLU A 25 -15.52 -5.92 -9.03
CA GLU A 25 -16.66 -6.31 -9.85
C GLU A 25 -16.47 -7.68 -10.50
N ALA A 26 -15.29 -7.92 -11.09
CA ALA A 26 -14.95 -9.21 -11.68
C ALA A 26 -14.99 -10.35 -10.65
N ASP A 27 -14.40 -10.13 -9.47
CA ASP A 27 -14.35 -11.16 -8.42
C ASP A 27 -15.70 -11.42 -7.76
N LEU A 28 -16.49 -10.37 -7.48
CA LEU A 28 -17.83 -10.53 -6.90
C LEU A 28 -18.75 -11.31 -7.84
N LEU A 29 -18.66 -11.05 -9.15
CA LEU A 29 -19.41 -11.79 -10.14
C LEU A 29 -18.90 -13.23 -10.25
N ARG A 30 -17.57 -13.44 -10.30
CA ARG A 30 -16.94 -14.76 -10.45
C ARG A 30 -17.19 -15.70 -9.27
N PHE A 31 -17.01 -15.22 -8.03
CA PHE A 31 -17.03 -16.08 -6.84
C PHE A 31 -18.39 -16.12 -6.14
N TYR A 32 -19.20 -15.06 -6.27
CA TYR A 32 -20.46 -14.94 -5.53
C TYR A 32 -21.69 -14.69 -6.42
N GLY A 33 -21.51 -14.47 -7.72
CA GLY A 33 -22.62 -14.12 -8.63
C GLY A 33 -23.28 -12.79 -8.28
N VAL A 34 -22.56 -11.87 -7.65
CA VAL A 34 -23.09 -10.57 -7.19
C VAL A 34 -22.65 -9.46 -8.14
N ASP A 35 -23.61 -8.68 -8.64
CA ASP A 35 -23.35 -7.46 -9.44
C ASP A 35 -22.88 -6.33 -8.51
N TYR A 36 -21.66 -5.82 -8.71
CA TYR A 36 -21.13 -4.71 -7.90
C TYR A 36 -21.99 -3.43 -8.01
N ARG A 37 -22.69 -3.23 -9.14
CA ARG A 37 -23.58 -2.07 -9.37
C ARG A 37 -24.81 -2.08 -8.48
N ASP A 38 -25.14 -3.23 -7.88
CA ASP A 38 -26.22 -3.33 -6.90
C ASP A 38 -25.98 -2.47 -5.64
N ARG A 39 -24.74 -2.02 -5.43
CA ARG A 39 -24.41 -1.01 -4.41
C ARG A 39 -25.16 0.31 -4.66
N TRP A 40 -25.28 0.73 -5.91
CA TRP A 40 -25.96 1.97 -6.29
C TRP A 40 -27.47 1.80 -6.41
N ARG A 41 -27.93 0.55 -6.60
CA ARG A 41 -29.37 0.20 -6.59
C ARG A 41 -29.92 -0.05 -5.18
N GLY A 42 -29.07 0.01 -4.15
CA GLY A 42 -29.45 -0.26 -2.75
C GLY A 42 -29.64 -1.74 -2.40
N ARG A 43 -29.32 -2.67 -3.31
CA ARG A 43 -29.46 -4.12 -3.08
C ARG A 43 -28.21 -4.73 -2.42
N LEU A 44 -27.05 -4.12 -2.62
CA LEU A 44 -25.80 -4.51 -1.99
C LEU A 44 -25.38 -3.48 -0.93
N SER A 45 -25.62 -3.79 0.34
CA SER A 45 -25.20 -2.91 1.44
C SER A 45 -23.68 -2.84 1.56
N ILE A 46 -23.15 -1.71 2.05
CA ILE A 46 -21.71 -1.53 2.32
C ILE A 46 -21.20 -2.65 3.24
N ARG A 47 -21.97 -3.01 4.26
CA ARG A 47 -21.60 -4.09 5.19
C ARG A 47 -21.46 -5.43 4.45
N ARG A 48 -22.41 -5.77 3.56
CA ARG A 48 -22.37 -7.02 2.79
C ARG A 48 -21.18 -7.02 1.82
N LEU A 49 -20.96 -5.91 1.11
CA LEU A 49 -19.80 -5.74 0.24
C LEU A 49 -18.48 -6.00 0.99
N LEU A 50 -18.29 -5.39 2.16
CA LEU A 50 -17.09 -5.55 2.96
C LEU A 50 -16.87 -7.00 3.42
N VAL A 51 -17.94 -7.73 3.73
CA VAL A 51 -17.86 -9.15 4.09
C VAL A 51 -17.44 -9.99 2.88
N LEU A 52 -18.05 -9.78 1.71
CA LEU A 52 -17.73 -10.52 0.50
C LEU A 52 -16.28 -10.28 0.06
N VAL A 53 -15.84 -9.02 0.03
CA VAL A 53 -14.46 -8.66 -0.35
C VAL A 53 -13.43 -9.30 0.58
N ARG A 54 -13.70 -9.37 1.89
CA ARG A 54 -12.80 -10.05 2.84
C ARG A 54 -12.79 -11.56 2.70
N GLY A 55 -13.91 -12.14 2.27
CA GLY A 55 -14.06 -13.57 2.03
C GLY A 55 -13.46 -14.05 0.71
N LEU A 56 -12.97 -13.14 -0.14
CA LEU A 56 -12.40 -13.52 -1.42
C LEU A 56 -11.21 -14.48 -1.24
N PRO A 57 -11.06 -15.48 -2.12
CA PRO A 57 -9.90 -16.37 -2.10
C PRO A 57 -8.62 -15.64 -2.54
N ASP A 58 -7.46 -16.23 -2.25
CA ASP A 58 -6.16 -15.61 -2.53
C ASP A 58 -5.82 -15.53 -4.04
N ASP A 59 -6.53 -16.28 -4.88
CA ASP A 59 -6.47 -16.20 -6.35
C ASP A 59 -7.35 -15.07 -6.94
N SER A 60 -8.00 -14.27 -6.09
CA SER A 60 -8.83 -13.15 -6.52
C SER A 60 -7.99 -12.02 -7.14
N ALA A 61 -8.53 -11.40 -8.18
CA ALA A 61 -7.89 -10.28 -8.86
C ALA A 61 -7.71 -9.08 -7.93
N TYR A 62 -8.69 -8.83 -7.06
CA TYR A 62 -8.68 -7.76 -6.06
C TYR A 62 -7.54 -7.94 -5.06
N LYS A 63 -7.39 -9.11 -4.43
CA LYS A 63 -6.31 -9.34 -3.46
C LYS A 63 -4.94 -9.22 -4.12
N SER A 64 -4.83 -9.66 -5.37
CA SER A 64 -3.63 -9.56 -6.20
C SER A 64 -3.26 -8.11 -6.46
N ALA A 65 -4.23 -7.30 -6.91
CA ALA A 65 -4.04 -5.88 -7.18
C ALA A 65 -3.66 -5.08 -5.92
N VAL A 66 -4.34 -5.34 -4.79
CA VAL A 66 -4.04 -4.69 -3.50
C VAL A 66 -2.67 -5.12 -2.96
N GLY A 67 -2.33 -6.40 -3.09
CA GLY A 67 -1.07 -6.95 -2.62
C GLY A 67 0.13 -6.63 -3.52
N GLY A 68 -0.11 -6.18 -4.76
CA GLY A 68 0.93 -6.04 -5.78
C GLY A 68 1.57 -7.39 -6.14
N VAL A 69 0.78 -8.46 -6.07
CA VAL A 69 1.21 -9.84 -6.34
C VAL A 69 0.32 -10.45 -7.41
N PHE A 70 0.83 -11.45 -8.13
CA PHE A 70 0.01 -12.19 -9.09
C PHE A 70 -1.03 -13.06 -8.38
N PRO A 71 -2.22 -13.28 -8.98
CA PRO A 71 -3.20 -14.22 -8.46
C PRO A 71 -2.62 -15.63 -8.50
N ILE A 72 -2.69 -16.33 -7.37
CA ILE A 72 -2.13 -17.67 -7.23
C ILE A 72 -3.22 -18.64 -6.84
N SER A 73 -3.36 -19.69 -7.63
CA SER A 73 -4.29 -20.77 -7.35
C SER A 73 -3.88 -21.55 -6.10
N PRO A 74 -4.83 -22.16 -5.37
CA PRO A 74 -4.52 -23.00 -4.21
C PRO A 74 -3.49 -24.10 -4.52
N GLU A 75 -3.59 -24.73 -5.69
CA GLU A 75 -2.68 -25.79 -6.14
C GLU A 75 -1.26 -25.25 -6.31
N THR A 76 -1.14 -24.05 -6.87
CA THR A 76 0.14 -23.37 -7.01
C THR A 76 0.75 -23.03 -5.64
N MET A 77 -0.09 -22.67 -4.66
CA MET A 77 0.33 -22.47 -3.28
C MET A 77 0.90 -23.73 -2.63
N VAL A 78 0.28 -24.89 -2.89
CA VAL A 78 0.76 -26.21 -2.46
C VAL A 78 2.07 -26.57 -3.14
N LEU A 79 2.23 -26.30 -4.44
CA LEU A 79 3.49 -26.52 -5.15
C LEU A 79 4.65 -25.70 -4.55
N MET A 80 4.39 -24.48 -4.08
CA MET A 80 5.39 -23.68 -3.37
C MET A 80 5.77 -24.27 -2.00
N ASP A 81 4.80 -24.85 -1.29
CA ASP A 81 5.06 -25.53 -0.03
C ASP A 81 5.85 -26.82 -0.25
N LEU A 82 5.54 -27.57 -1.31
CA LEU A 82 6.30 -28.74 -1.71
C LEU A 82 7.73 -28.37 -2.09
N PHE A 83 7.92 -27.30 -2.87
CA PHE A 83 9.25 -26.76 -3.18
C PHE A 83 10.03 -26.46 -1.90
N HIS A 84 9.39 -25.82 -0.91
CA HIS A 84 10.03 -25.55 0.37
C HIS A 84 10.42 -26.82 1.13
N ALA A 85 9.53 -27.80 1.17
CA ALA A 85 9.79 -29.08 1.84
C ALA A 85 10.94 -29.86 1.20
N VAL A 86 11.07 -29.82 -0.13
CA VAL A 86 12.10 -30.57 -0.88
C VAL A 86 13.44 -29.84 -0.91
N SER A 87 13.43 -28.53 -1.12
CA SER A 87 14.67 -27.73 -1.29
C SER A 87 15.21 -27.14 0.01
N GLY A 88 14.39 -27.06 1.06
CA GLY A 88 14.67 -26.28 2.27
C GLY A 88 14.61 -24.76 2.08
N GLN A 89 14.51 -24.26 0.84
CA GLN A 89 14.45 -22.83 0.53
C GLN A 89 13.00 -22.34 0.45
N ARG A 90 12.73 -21.12 0.91
CA ARG A 90 11.39 -20.52 0.75
C ARG A 90 11.22 -19.98 -0.67
N HIS A 91 10.11 -20.31 -1.31
CA HIS A 91 9.77 -19.75 -2.61
C HIS A 91 9.64 -18.21 -2.53
N TRP A 92 10.19 -17.48 -3.50
CA TRP A 92 10.24 -16.02 -3.51
C TRP A 92 8.87 -15.36 -3.34
N TYR A 93 7.80 -15.98 -3.86
CA TYR A 93 6.44 -15.44 -3.73
C TYR A 93 5.98 -15.40 -2.26
N ARG A 94 6.41 -16.35 -1.42
CA ARG A 94 6.09 -16.37 0.02
C ARG A 94 6.75 -15.21 0.78
N THR A 95 7.85 -14.65 0.24
CA THR A 95 8.52 -13.48 0.82
C THR A 95 8.17 -12.18 0.11
N ALA A 96 7.63 -12.24 -1.12
CA ALA A 96 7.40 -11.09 -1.99
C ALA A 96 6.62 -9.95 -1.31
N LYS A 97 5.56 -10.25 -0.57
CA LYS A 97 4.77 -9.22 0.15
C LYS A 97 5.57 -8.53 1.26
N ALA A 98 6.31 -9.31 2.05
CA ALA A 98 7.18 -8.74 3.09
C ALA A 98 8.31 -7.92 2.46
N ASP A 99 8.83 -8.36 1.32
CA ASP A 99 9.89 -7.68 0.58
C ASP A 99 9.39 -6.38 -0.06
N THR A 100 8.16 -6.34 -0.59
CA THR A 100 7.55 -5.11 -1.12
C THR A 100 7.30 -4.10 -0.01
N ASP A 101 6.73 -4.53 1.13
CA ASP A 101 6.54 -3.68 2.31
C ASP A 101 7.86 -3.09 2.81
N LYS A 102 8.90 -3.92 2.87
CA LYS A 102 10.26 -3.50 3.25
C LYS A 102 10.82 -2.46 2.28
N ARG A 103 10.66 -2.68 0.96
CA ARG A 103 11.10 -1.70 -0.07
C ARG A 103 10.36 -0.37 0.08
N GLN A 104 9.05 -0.39 0.32
CA GLN A 104 8.26 0.83 0.51
C GLN A 104 8.68 1.60 1.77
N ARG A 105 8.93 0.91 2.88
CA ARG A 105 9.45 1.54 4.11
C ARG A 105 10.79 2.22 3.87
N LEU A 106 11.73 1.51 3.25
CA LEU A 106 13.05 2.06 2.90
C LEU A 106 12.95 3.25 1.93
N ALA A 107 12.01 3.23 0.98
CA ALA A 107 11.76 4.35 0.07
C ALA A 107 11.28 5.59 0.83
N ARG A 108 10.31 5.44 1.74
CA ARG A 108 9.81 6.54 2.59
C ARG A 108 10.91 7.12 3.48
N GLU A 109 11.74 6.26 4.06
CA GLU A 109 12.89 6.69 4.88
C GLU A 109 13.93 7.46 4.05
N ARG A 110 14.22 7.00 2.82
CA ARG A 110 15.11 7.70 1.89
C ARG A 110 14.56 9.05 1.48
N GLU A 111 13.27 9.13 1.18
CA GLU A 111 12.59 10.40 0.85
C GLU A 111 12.61 11.38 2.03
N ALA A 112 12.29 10.91 3.24
CA ALA A 112 12.36 11.72 4.45
C ALA A 112 13.80 12.22 4.72
N SER A 113 14.79 11.35 4.53
CA SER A 113 16.21 11.71 4.66
C SER A 113 16.63 12.74 3.63
N ARG A 114 16.23 12.58 2.37
CA ARG A 114 16.48 13.55 1.30
C ARG A 114 15.83 14.90 1.60
N ALA A 115 14.60 14.91 2.11
CA ALA A 115 13.90 16.13 2.51
C ALA A 115 14.63 16.87 3.64
N ARG A 116 15.12 16.13 4.65
CA ARG A 116 15.94 16.69 5.75
C ARG A 116 17.23 17.32 5.23
N VAL A 117 17.97 16.61 4.38
CA VAL A 117 19.21 17.13 3.77
C VAL A 117 18.93 18.35 2.90
N ALA A 118 17.85 18.33 2.11
CA ALA A 118 17.44 19.48 1.31
C ALA A 118 17.13 20.71 2.17
N LYS A 119 16.45 20.52 3.30
CA LYS A 119 16.17 21.59 4.28
C LYS A 119 17.47 22.16 4.86
N MET A 120 18.36 21.30 5.37
CA MET A 120 19.66 21.74 5.91
C MET A 120 20.50 22.50 4.87
N ARG A 121 20.50 22.05 3.62
CA ARG A 121 21.19 22.74 2.52
C ARG A 121 20.61 24.12 2.23
N ARG A 122 19.29 24.29 2.34
CA ARG A 122 18.64 25.61 2.17
C ARG A 122 19.08 26.56 3.29
N GLU A 123 18.98 26.11 4.54
CA GLU A 123 19.39 26.89 5.71
C GLU A 123 20.88 27.27 5.66
N ALA A 124 21.76 26.36 5.24
CA ALA A 124 23.18 26.63 5.06
C ALA A 124 23.45 27.68 3.96
N ARG A 125 22.71 27.63 2.84
CA ARG A 125 22.82 28.65 1.77
C ARG A 125 22.39 30.02 2.27
N GLU A 126 21.30 30.09 3.02
CA GLU A 126 20.81 31.34 3.62
C GLU A 126 21.82 31.92 4.62
N HIS A 127 22.40 31.07 5.49
CA HIS A 127 23.44 31.48 6.42
C HIS A 127 24.69 32.01 5.69
N ASN A 128 25.19 31.27 4.70
CA ASN A 128 26.36 31.68 3.92
C ASN A 128 26.11 32.99 3.16
N ALA A 129 24.91 33.19 2.60
CA ALA A 129 24.53 34.43 1.94
C ALA A 129 24.57 35.63 2.92
N ARG A 130 24.08 35.45 4.16
CA ARG A 130 24.16 36.49 5.20
C ARG A 130 25.60 36.82 5.59
N VAL A 131 26.45 35.80 5.75
CA VAL A 131 27.87 35.99 6.09
C VAL A 131 28.62 36.71 4.98
N LEU A 132 28.38 36.35 3.71
CA LEU A 132 28.98 37.02 2.56
C LEU A 132 28.53 38.47 2.44
N ALA A 133 27.23 38.75 2.62
CA ALA A 133 26.69 40.11 2.60
C ALA A 133 27.31 40.99 3.70
N ARG A 134 27.50 40.44 4.91
CA ARG A 134 28.17 41.13 6.01
C ARG A 134 29.63 41.46 5.67
N ARG A 135 30.39 40.49 5.15
CA ARG A 135 31.79 40.71 4.73
C ARG A 135 31.92 41.75 3.62
N ALA A 136 30.99 41.77 2.67
CA ALA A 136 30.97 42.76 1.60
C ALA A 136 30.71 44.19 2.13
N ALA A 137 29.86 44.32 3.16
CA ALA A 137 29.60 45.61 3.81
C ALA A 137 30.81 46.11 4.63
N GLU A 138 31.51 45.21 5.32
CA GLU A 138 32.72 45.52 6.09
C GLU A 138 33.92 45.90 5.19
N ALA A 139 33.96 45.44 3.93
CA ALA A 139 35.04 45.76 2.99
C ALA A 139 34.86 47.09 2.23
N ASN A 140 33.67 47.70 2.31
CA ASN A 140 33.30 48.92 1.58
C ASN A 140 33.31 50.18 2.47
N ASN A 141 33.80 50.05 3.71
CA ASN A 141 33.90 51.09 4.73
C ASN A 141 35.35 51.19 5.21
#